data_AF-A0AAE3CZL5-F1
#
_entry.id   AF-A0AAE3CZL5-F1
#
_cell.length_a   1.000
_cell.length_b   1.000
_cell.length_c   1.000
_cell.angle_alpha   90.00
_cell.angle_beta   90.00
_cell.angle_gamma   90.00
#
_symmetry.space_group_name_H-M   'P 1'
#
loop_
_entity.id
_entity.type
_entity.pdbx_description
1 polymer ?
#
loop_
_entity_poly.entity_id
_entity_poly.type
_entity_poly.pdbx_seq_one_letter_code
_entity_poly.pdbx_strand_id
1 'polypeptide(L)' 'MPGGFRADGGGHASGHWGFIHVGAGAAERANIRIQWPGGESSPSYRDFPNTFVLIRKGGEAAQC' A
#
# COMPACT_ATOMS: atom_id res chain seq x y z
N MET A 1 -4.99 6.53 27.48
CA MET A 1 -4.31 5.55 26.61
C MET A 1 -3.49 6.33 25.59
N PRO A 2 -2.15 6.24 25.58
CA PRO A 2 -1.31 6.94 24.61
C PRO A 2 -1.22 6.15 23.30
N GLY A 3 -0.98 6.85 22.17
CA GLY A 3 -0.44 6.23 20.95
C GLY A 3 -1.42 5.94 19.82
N GLY A 4 -2.10 6.97 19.29
CA GLY A 4 -2.70 6.91 17.96
C GLY A 4 -1.67 7.35 16.92
N PHE A 5 -1.00 6.41 16.26
CA PHE A 5 -0.20 6.70 15.06
C PHE A 5 -1.15 7.21 13.96
N ARG A 6 -1.19 8.53 13.76
CA ARG A 6 -1.70 9.11 12.52
C ARG A 6 -0.62 8.88 11.47
N ALA A 7 -0.84 7.89 10.61
CA ALA A 7 -0.27 7.95 9.28
C ALA A 7 -1.01 9.07 8.55
N ASP A 8 -0.44 10.28 8.58
CA ASP A 8 -0.76 11.27 7.58
C ASP A 8 -0.34 10.66 6.24
N GLY A 9 -1.32 10.40 5.38
CA GLY A 9 -1.11 9.83 4.06
C GLY A 9 -0.31 10.81 3.21
N GLY A 10 1.01 10.79 3.37
CA GLY A 10 1.96 11.43 2.48
C GLY A 10 1.92 10.75 1.12
N GLY A 11 0.94 11.15 0.31
CA GLY A 11 0.66 10.56 -1.00
C GLY A 11 -0.38 11.39 -1.74
N HIS A 12 -0.10 12.69 -1.84
CA HIS A 12 -0.58 13.62 -2.86
C HIS A 12 -2.04 13.43 -3.33
N ALA A 13 -2.92 14.30 -2.84
CA ALA A 13 -4.30 14.48 -3.28
C ALA A 13 -4.42 15.00 -4.73
N SER A 14 -3.89 14.27 -5.71
CA SER A 14 -4.27 14.40 -7.11
C SER A 14 -4.28 13.00 -7.75
N GLY A 15 -5.31 12.72 -8.54
CA GLY A 15 -5.43 11.45 -9.25
C GLY A 15 -4.25 11.25 -10.19
N HIS A 16 -3.29 10.42 -9.77
CA HIS A 16 -2.20 10.01 -10.64
C HIS A 16 -2.60 8.71 -11.33
N TRP A 17 -2.79 8.76 -12.65
CA TRP A 17 -2.85 7.56 -13.48
C TRP A 17 -1.43 7.01 -13.62
N GLY A 18 -0.98 6.22 -12.65
CA GLY A 18 0.36 5.62 -12.68
C GLY A 18 0.79 4.94 -11.38
N PHE A 19 1.97 4.32 -11.43
CA PHE A 19 2.59 3.70 -10.25
C PHE A 19 3.04 4.74 -9.23
N ILE A 20 2.86 4.43 -7.95
CA ILE A 20 3.34 5.23 -6.82
C ILE A 20 4.57 4.52 -6.23
N HIS A 21 5.71 5.19 -6.22
CA HIS A 21 6.92 4.69 -5.55
C HIS A 21 6.91 5.11 -4.07
N VAL A 22 7.02 4.15 -3.17
CA VAL A 22 7.10 4.38 -1.73
C VAL A 22 8.39 3.76 -1.20
N GLY A 23 9.17 4.53 -0.42
CA GLY A 23 10.43 4.07 0.15
C GLY A 23 10.24 3.13 1.34
N ALA A 24 10.89 1.96 1.34
CA ALA A 24 10.90 1.00 2.44
C ALA A 24 12.03 1.23 3.48
N GLY A 25 12.91 2.22 3.24
CA GLY A 25 14.09 2.45 4.07
C GLY A 25 15.06 1.26 4.06
N ALA A 26 15.59 0.90 5.22
CA ALA A 26 16.48 -0.26 5.38
C ALA A 26 15.73 -1.60 5.47
N ALA A 27 14.39 -1.61 5.38
CA ALA A 27 13.61 -2.84 5.46
C ALA A 27 13.71 -3.66 4.17
N GLU A 28 13.97 -4.95 4.31
CA GLU A 28 14.04 -5.88 3.16
C GLU A 28 12.66 -6.19 2.56
N ARG A 29 11.57 -5.85 3.26
CA ARG A 29 10.19 -6.16 2.85
C ARG A 29 9.23 -5.05 3.23
N ALA A 30 8.30 -4.76 2.33
CA ALA A 30 7.16 -3.89 2.58
C ALA A 30 5.92 -4.75 2.88
N ASN A 31 5.05 -4.24 3.76
CA ASN A 31 3.72 -4.79 3.99
C ASN A 31 2.70 -3.79 3.44
N ILE A 32 1.90 -4.20 2.46
CA ILE A 32 1.04 -3.32 1.67
C ILE A 32 -0.41 -3.78 1.82
N ARG A 33 -1.32 -2.83 2.02
CA ARG A 33 -2.77 -3.06 2.05
C ARG A 33 -3.49 -1.88 1.41
N ILE A 34 -4.56 -2.15 0.66
CA ILE A 34 -5.40 -1.13 0.05
C ILE A 34 -6.72 -1.04 0.82
N GLN A 35 -7.11 0.17 1.20
CA GLN A 35 -8.47 0.47 1.63
C GLN A 35 -9.28 0.93 0.42
N TRP A 36 -10.36 0.22 0.11
CA TRP A 36 -11.22 0.51 -1.03
C TRP A 36 -12.27 1.56 -0.69
N PRO A 37 -12.82 2.26 -1.70
CA PRO A 37 -14.06 3.00 -1.56
C PRO A 37 -15.16 2.05 -1.04
N GLY A 38 -15.75 2.37 0.12
CA GLY A 38 -16.69 1.50 0.84
C GLY A 38 -16.14 0.92 2.15
N GLY A 39 -14.88 1.19 2.50
CA GLY A 39 -14.29 0.85 3.81
C GLY A 39 -13.77 -0.59 3.92
N GLU A 40 -14.09 -1.44 2.95
CA GLU A 40 -13.46 -2.75 2.78
C GLU A 40 -11.96 -2.57 2.54
N SER A 41 -11.15 -3.50 3.03
CA SER A 41 -9.70 -3.45 2.87
C SER A 41 -9.18 -4.79 2.37
N SER A 42 -8.19 -4.77 1.48
CA SER A 42 -7.58 -5.98 0.90
C SER A 42 -6.94 -6.88 1.97
N PRO A 43 -6.54 -8.11 1.63
CA PRO A 43 -5.51 -8.83 2.36
C PRO A 43 -4.21 -8.02 2.45
N SER A 44 -3.33 -8.43 3.37
CA SER A 44 -1.98 -7.88 3.49
C SER A 44 -1.05 -8.57 2.50
N TYR A 45 -0.31 -7.81 1.71
CA TYR A 45 0.67 -8.30 0.74
C TYR A 45 2.08 -7.99 1.22
N ARG A 46 3.01 -8.92 1.03
CA ARG A 46 4.40 -8.78 1.48
C ARG A 46 5.34 -8.96 0.31
N ASP A 47 5.98 -7.87 -0.08
CA ASP A 47 6.85 -7.83 -1.26
C ASP A 47 8.20 -7.21 -0.95
N PHE A 48 9.15 -7.43 -1.85
CA PHE A 48 10.46 -6.79 -1.79
C PHE A 48 10.36 -5.34 -2.29
N PRO A 49 11.15 -4.42 -1.71
CA PRO A 49 11.30 -3.07 -2.23
C PRO A 49 11.75 -3.08 -3.71
N ASN A 50 11.53 -1.96 -4.40
CA ASN A 50 11.91 -1.78 -5.80
C ASN A 50 11.20 -2.73 -6.79
N THR A 51 9.97 -3.14 -6.47
CA THR A 51 9.09 -3.92 -7.36
C THR A 51 7.86 -3.10 -7.73
N PHE A 52 7.29 -3.37 -8.91
CA PHE A 52 5.97 -2.87 -9.29
C PHE A 52 4.94 -3.98 -9.05
N VAL A 53 3.85 -3.65 -8.36
CA VAL A 53 2.77 -4.61 -8.09
C VAL A 53 1.41 -4.02 -8.39
N LEU A 54 0.53 -4.83 -8.96
CA LEU A 54 -0.88 -4.50 -9.17
C LEU A 54 -1.74 -5.28 -8.17
N ILE A 55 -2.42 -4.57 -7.27
CA ILE A 55 -3.38 -5.13 -6.33
C ILE A 55 -4.79 -4.86 -6.85
N ARG A 56 -5.54 -5.91 -7.15
CA ARG A 56 -6.93 -5.81 -7.61
C ARG A 56 -7.91 -6.07 -6.46
N LYS A 57 -9.05 -5.38 -6.47
CA LYS A 57 -10.14 -5.69 -5.55
C LYS A 57 -10.63 -7.13 -5.76
N GLY A 58 -10.74 -7.90 -4.69
CA GLY A 58 -11.10 -9.33 -4.72
C GLY A 58 -9.96 -10.27 -5.14
N GLY A 59 -8.75 -9.75 -5.40
CA GLY A 59 -7.58 -10.58 -5.66
C GLY A 59 -6.94 -11.10 -4.37
N GLU A 60 -6.58 -12.38 -4.33
CA GLU A 60 -5.90 -12.98 -3.18
C GLU A 60 -4.38 -12.73 -3.19
N ALA A 61 -3.81 -12.35 -4.34
CA ALA A 61 -2.38 -12.09 -4.52
C ALA A 61 -2.12 -10.80 -5.31
N ALA A 62 -1.01 -10.13 -4.98
CA ALA A 62 -0.46 -9.06 -5.78
C ALA A 62 0.07 -9.66 -7.10
N GLN A 63 -0.14 -8.95 -8.22
CA GLN A 63 0.36 -9.36 -9.53
C GLN A 63 1.64 -8.59 -9.86
N CYS A 64 2.67 -9.30 -10.29
CA CYS A 64 3.95 -8.77 -10.74
C CYS A 64 3.98 -8.46 -12.24
#